data_AF-A0A6J6L8U7-F1
#
_entry.id   AF-A0A6J6L8U7-F1
#
_cell.length_a   1.000
_cell.length_b   1.000
_cell.length_c   1.000
_cell.angle_alpha   90.00
_cell.angle_beta   90.00
_cell.angle_gamma   90.00
#
_symmetry.space_group_name_H-M   'P 1'
#
loop_
_entity.id
_entity.type
_entity.pdbx_description
1 polymer ?
#
loop_
_entity_poly.entity_id
_entity_poly.type
_entity_poly.pdbx_seq_one_letter_code
_entity_poly.pdbx_strand_id
1 'polypeptide(L)'
;MGTTNTSQISTVTPFDVENPEVVTIEDLIKVLDYPEDFFLKTVGVSKWVDKTQADIALLPVDIDDRRLRELWNELRDLSEATSTSPSRSAKKFKSDETSAWQTLKKERGVVPVGILGDDALDSAQTLLSEAAGLVKDWGFPTMVETEHEISLQLPNGVVEGTVSYFETEELAGFTSLYGVDRLRSRAVILLLILAAQGVIKHSTILFGYDSKENEIKVNNVFFETELTKEDALRRLTGLIDAVHLARAIPAVTFDGAVKAIIAADASGDEEKSPEFAFDKFVASDKYGKSLERRLFGEEPKYSDVFAIDGPIREFWSTLTSVVNGPKYKSFAKHGVTTIKVSGFIVK
;
A
#
# COMPACT_ATOMS: atom_id res chain seq x y z
N MET A 1 -52.95 -1.43 15.76
CA MET A 1 -52.57 -2.55 14.87
C MET A 1 -51.07 -2.64 14.90
N GLY A 2 -50.55 -3.77 15.35
CA GLY A 2 -49.15 -3.96 15.72
C GLY A 2 -48.21 -3.94 14.52
N THR A 3 -47.07 -3.31 14.75
CA THR A 3 -45.85 -3.32 13.94
C THR A 3 -45.24 -4.73 13.90
N THR A 4 -44.83 -5.17 12.72
CA THR A 4 -43.86 -6.27 12.56
C THR A 4 -42.89 -5.86 11.46
N ASN A 5 -41.91 -5.04 11.82
CA ASN A 5 -40.65 -5.00 11.08
C ASN A 5 -39.90 -6.27 11.47
N THR A 6 -39.98 -7.28 10.62
CA THR A 6 -39.19 -8.51 10.70
C THR A 6 -37.70 -8.17 10.61
N SER A 7 -37.03 -8.31 11.75
CA SER A 7 -35.82 -9.11 11.95
C SER A 7 -34.70 -8.93 10.90
N GLN A 8 -33.71 -8.11 11.21
CA GLN A 8 -32.37 -8.56 11.64
C GLN A 8 -31.68 -9.48 10.63
N ILE A 9 -30.74 -8.90 9.89
CA ILE A 9 -29.63 -9.62 9.25
C ILE A 9 -28.88 -10.33 10.39
N SER A 10 -29.12 -11.64 10.49
CA SER A 10 -28.54 -12.51 11.53
C SER A 10 -27.18 -12.96 11.05
N THR A 11 -26.11 -12.51 11.73
CA THR A 11 -24.71 -12.90 11.52
C THR A 11 -24.15 -12.70 10.10
N VAL A 12 -22.88 -12.32 9.99
CA VAL A 12 -22.23 -12.24 8.67
C VAL A 12 -22.06 -13.66 8.14
N THR A 13 -22.93 -14.09 7.23
CA THR A 13 -22.75 -15.32 6.45
C THR A 13 -21.80 -15.05 5.29
N PRO A 14 -20.71 -15.82 5.13
CA PRO A 14 -19.84 -15.74 3.97
C PRO A 14 -20.60 -15.97 2.66
N PHE A 15 -20.18 -15.29 1.60
CA PHE A 15 -20.64 -15.59 0.24
C PHE A 15 -20.01 -16.89 -0.24
N ASP A 16 -20.78 -17.72 -0.94
CA ASP A 16 -20.27 -18.92 -1.61
C ASP A 16 -19.50 -18.49 -2.87
N VAL A 17 -18.17 -18.41 -2.75
CA VAL A 17 -17.27 -17.98 -3.81
C VAL A 17 -16.28 -19.12 -4.07
N GLU A 18 -16.15 -19.55 -5.33
CA GLU A 18 -15.10 -20.51 -5.71
C GLU A 18 -13.73 -19.91 -5.38
N ASN A 19 -12.94 -20.63 -4.58
CA ASN A 19 -11.58 -20.24 -4.25
C ASN A 19 -10.65 -20.67 -5.39
N PRO A 20 -10.12 -19.74 -6.21
CA PRO A 20 -9.13 -20.11 -7.21
C PRO A 20 -7.88 -20.65 -6.52
N GLU A 21 -7.37 -21.72 -7.12
CA GLU A 21 -6.10 -22.34 -6.73
C GLU A 21 -4.93 -21.36 -6.88
N VAL A 22 -5.05 -20.40 -7.82
CA VAL A 22 -4.06 -19.35 -8.08
C VAL A 22 -4.46 -18.05 -7.39
N VAL A 23 -3.56 -17.51 -6.57
CA VAL A 23 -3.65 -16.20 -5.93
C VAL A 23 -2.57 -15.30 -6.50
N THR A 24 -2.94 -14.08 -6.90
CA THR A 24 -1.95 -13.17 -7.46
C THR A 24 -1.20 -12.40 -6.36
N ILE A 25 0.03 -11.98 -6.63
CA ILE A 25 0.78 -11.12 -5.70
C ILE A 25 0.01 -9.83 -5.40
N GLU A 26 -0.68 -9.30 -6.40
CA GLU A 26 -1.52 -8.12 -6.26
C GLU A 26 -2.72 -8.38 -5.33
N ASP A 27 -3.29 -9.59 -5.29
CA ASP A 27 -4.34 -9.94 -4.33
C ASP A 27 -3.82 -9.92 -2.90
N LEU A 28 -2.61 -10.47 -2.66
CA LEU A 28 -1.96 -10.45 -1.35
C LEU A 28 -1.73 -9.00 -0.87
N ILE A 29 -1.25 -8.12 -1.75
CA ILE A 29 -1.03 -6.70 -1.44
C ILE A 29 -2.37 -6.01 -1.14
N LYS A 30 -3.40 -6.22 -1.96
CA LYS A 30 -4.71 -5.59 -1.78
C LYS A 30 -5.38 -5.99 -0.47
N VAL A 31 -5.30 -7.26 -0.08
CA VAL A 31 -5.88 -7.75 1.18
C VAL A 31 -5.19 -7.12 2.40
N LEU A 32 -3.90 -6.79 2.28
CA LEU A 32 -3.18 -6.06 3.32
C LEU A 32 -3.58 -4.58 3.40
N ASP A 33 -3.67 -3.90 2.25
CA ASP A 33 -3.92 -2.46 2.25
C ASP A 33 -5.39 -2.10 2.46
N TYR A 34 -6.30 -2.80 1.75
CA TYR A 34 -7.72 -2.47 1.66
C TYR A 34 -8.59 -3.73 1.48
N PRO A 35 -8.70 -4.60 2.52
CA PRO A 35 -9.44 -5.86 2.42
C PRO A 35 -10.94 -5.67 2.10
N GLU A 36 -11.55 -4.57 2.53
CA GLU A 36 -12.94 -4.24 2.20
C GLU A 36 -13.14 -3.84 0.73
N ASP A 37 -12.15 -3.19 0.10
CA ASP A 37 -12.16 -2.86 -1.32
C ASP A 37 -11.97 -4.12 -2.16
N PHE A 38 -11.13 -5.03 -1.68
CA PHE A 38 -10.89 -6.32 -2.30
C PHE A 38 -12.18 -7.17 -2.39
N PHE A 39 -12.93 -7.27 -1.29
CA PHE A 39 -14.24 -7.92 -1.28
C PHE A 39 -15.20 -7.29 -2.30
N LEU A 40 -15.35 -5.96 -2.27
CA LEU A 40 -16.29 -5.25 -3.14
C LEU A 40 -15.95 -5.42 -4.62
N LYS A 41 -14.67 -5.41 -4.98
CA LYS A 41 -14.23 -5.69 -6.34
C LYS A 41 -14.57 -7.13 -6.76
N THR A 42 -14.39 -8.09 -5.85
CA THR A 42 -14.73 -9.51 -6.08
C THR A 42 -16.20 -9.71 -6.40
N VAL A 43 -17.10 -9.03 -5.68
CA VAL A 43 -18.56 -9.08 -5.95
C VAL A 43 -19.01 -8.13 -7.08
N GLY A 44 -18.08 -7.53 -7.83
CA GLY A 44 -18.39 -6.66 -8.97
C GLY A 44 -18.89 -5.26 -8.60
N VAL A 45 -18.74 -4.84 -7.35
CA VAL A 45 -19.16 -3.51 -6.86
C VAL A 45 -18.01 -2.53 -6.98
N SER A 46 -18.22 -1.50 -7.80
CA SER A 46 -17.29 -0.40 -8.00
C SER A 46 -17.65 0.80 -7.13
N LYS A 47 -16.63 1.41 -6.50
CA LYS A 47 -16.76 2.72 -5.82
C LYS A 47 -16.44 3.89 -6.73
N TRP A 48 -16.11 3.64 -8.00
CA TRP A 48 -15.77 4.68 -8.95
C TRP A 48 -16.97 5.60 -9.14
N VAL A 49 -16.80 6.84 -8.72
CA VAL A 49 -17.68 7.94 -9.07
C VAL A 49 -16.94 8.73 -10.12
N ASP A 50 -17.51 8.79 -11.33
CA ASP A 50 -17.05 9.73 -12.36
C ASP A 50 -17.19 11.15 -11.78
N LYS A 51 -16.11 11.64 -11.21
CA LYS A 51 -15.96 13.07 -11.01
C LYS A 51 -15.60 13.61 -12.37
N THR A 52 -16.53 14.33 -12.99
CA THR A 52 -16.20 15.24 -14.08
C THR A 52 -15.03 16.08 -13.60
N GLN A 53 -13.85 15.81 -14.16
CA GLN A 53 -12.65 16.55 -13.85
C GLN A 53 -12.99 17.98 -14.23
N ALA A 54 -13.09 18.87 -13.23
CA ALA A 54 -13.39 20.26 -13.50
C ALA A 54 -12.27 20.76 -14.41
N ASP A 55 -12.57 21.01 -15.68
CA ASP A 55 -11.63 21.62 -16.60
C ASP A 55 -11.19 22.93 -15.96
N ILE A 56 -9.94 22.96 -15.52
CA ILE A 56 -9.36 24.17 -14.93
C ILE A 56 -9.17 25.12 -16.11
N ALA A 57 -10.15 26.01 -16.32
CA ALA A 57 -10.15 27.01 -17.39
C ALA A 57 -9.13 28.16 -17.16
N LEU A 58 -8.19 27.98 -16.22
CA LEU A 58 -7.18 28.95 -15.83
C LEU A 58 -5.81 28.37 -16.12
N LEU A 59 -4.93 29.20 -16.73
CA LEU A 59 -3.51 28.86 -16.86
C LEU A 59 -2.93 28.57 -15.47
N PRO A 60 -2.13 27.50 -15.30
CA PRO A 60 -1.51 27.20 -14.02
C PRO A 60 -0.57 28.34 -13.63
N VAL A 61 -0.93 29.07 -12.58
CA VAL A 61 -0.10 30.13 -11.99
C VAL A 61 0.95 29.53 -11.05
N ASP A 62 0.64 28.37 -10.48
CA ASP A 62 1.51 27.62 -9.57
C ASP A 62 1.42 26.13 -9.94
N ILE A 63 2.39 25.34 -9.46
CA ILE A 63 2.39 23.90 -9.59
C ILE A 63 1.91 23.27 -8.27
N ASP A 64 0.86 22.46 -8.32
CA ASP A 64 0.46 21.71 -7.14
C ASP A 64 1.38 20.49 -6.91
N ASP A 65 1.35 19.93 -5.69
CA ASP A 65 2.19 18.78 -5.35
C ASP A 65 1.95 17.58 -6.29
N ARG A 66 0.73 17.45 -6.83
CA ARG A 66 0.42 16.37 -7.77
C ARG A 66 1.18 16.54 -9.06
N ARG A 67 1.20 17.76 -9.59
CA ARG A 67 1.84 18.07 -10.85
C ARG A 67 3.35 18.05 -10.74
N LEU A 68 3.91 18.52 -9.61
CA LEU A 68 5.34 18.39 -9.33
C LEU A 68 5.78 16.92 -9.25
N ARG A 69 4.98 16.06 -8.59
CA ARG A 69 5.21 14.61 -8.60
C ARG A 69 5.20 14.02 -10.01
N GLU A 70 4.20 14.38 -10.82
CA GLU A 70 4.11 13.91 -12.21
C GLU A 70 5.36 14.31 -13.02
N LEU A 71 5.86 15.54 -12.86
CA LEU A 71 7.10 15.98 -13.51
C LEU A 71 8.33 15.19 -13.05
N TRP A 72 8.48 14.98 -11.75
CA TRP A 72 9.58 14.19 -11.19
C TRP A 72 9.61 12.76 -11.77
N ASN A 73 8.45 12.12 -11.87
CA ASN A 73 8.35 10.76 -12.42
C ASN A 73 8.74 10.69 -13.88
N GLU A 74 8.22 11.60 -14.70
CA GLU A 74 8.57 11.62 -16.12
C GLU A 74 10.07 11.86 -16.33
N LEU A 75 10.66 12.75 -15.53
CA LEU A 75 12.09 13.03 -15.58
C LEU A 75 12.92 11.83 -15.12
N ARG A 76 12.45 11.09 -14.11
CA ARG A 76 13.06 9.83 -13.66
C ARG A 76 13.02 8.78 -14.77
N ASP A 77 11.85 8.51 -15.33
CA ASP A 77 11.66 7.51 -16.39
C ASP A 77 12.51 7.85 -17.63
N LEU A 78 12.61 9.15 -17.96
CA LEU A 78 13.50 9.64 -19.00
C LEU A 78 14.97 9.37 -18.64
N SER A 79 15.42 9.73 -17.43
CA SER A 79 16.80 9.48 -16.98
C SER A 79 17.20 8.00 -17.00
N GLU A 80 16.25 7.12 -16.70
CA GLU A 80 16.37 5.65 -16.75
C GLU A 80 16.46 5.16 -18.20
N ALA A 81 15.56 5.61 -19.09
CA ALA A 81 15.61 5.30 -20.51
C ALA A 81 16.93 5.76 -21.16
N THR A 82 17.44 6.94 -20.80
CA THR A 82 18.70 7.45 -21.35
C THR A 82 19.92 6.69 -20.82
N SER A 83 19.81 5.99 -19.68
CA SER A 83 20.90 5.21 -19.09
C SER A 83 21.17 3.88 -19.82
N THR A 84 20.20 3.37 -20.57
CA THR A 84 20.29 2.10 -21.31
C THR A 84 20.76 2.27 -22.77
N SER A 85 20.96 3.50 -23.26
CA SER A 85 21.34 3.78 -24.64
C SER A 85 22.86 3.64 -24.89
N PRO A 86 23.30 2.72 -25.78
CA PRO A 86 24.72 2.46 -26.04
C PRO A 86 25.39 3.44 -27.02
N SER A 87 24.66 4.40 -27.61
CA SER A 87 25.12 5.14 -28.80
C SER A 87 25.02 6.66 -28.69
N ARG A 88 25.86 7.24 -27.82
CA ARG A 88 26.39 8.63 -27.79
C ARG A 88 27.12 8.78 -26.47
N SER A 89 27.95 9.81 -26.28
CA SER A 89 28.42 10.14 -24.93
C SER A 89 27.19 10.37 -24.05
N ALA A 90 26.88 9.43 -23.14
CA ALA A 90 25.62 9.38 -22.38
C ALA A 90 25.28 10.72 -21.71
N LYS A 91 26.30 11.48 -21.31
CA LYS A 91 26.16 12.81 -20.70
C LYS A 91 25.53 13.87 -21.61
N LYS A 92 25.90 13.90 -22.90
CA LYS A 92 25.34 14.85 -23.88
C LYS A 92 23.93 14.44 -24.33
N PHE A 93 23.71 13.13 -24.44
CA PHE A 93 22.39 12.61 -24.79
C PHE A 93 21.36 12.90 -23.67
N LYS A 94 21.76 12.70 -22.39
CA LYS A 94 20.95 13.10 -21.22
C LYS A 94 20.62 14.60 -21.18
N SER A 95 21.60 15.47 -21.46
CA SER A 95 21.33 16.92 -21.46
C SER A 95 20.35 17.32 -22.57
N ASP A 96 20.53 16.77 -23.77
CA ASP A 96 19.71 17.11 -24.94
C ASP A 96 18.25 16.64 -24.75
N GLU A 97 18.05 15.42 -24.22
CA GLU A 97 16.70 14.89 -23.93
C GLU A 97 16.01 15.63 -22.77
N THR A 98 16.76 15.99 -21.73
CA THR A 98 16.21 16.76 -20.60
C THR A 98 15.78 18.15 -21.07
N SER A 99 16.58 18.83 -21.90
CA SER A 99 16.21 20.13 -22.46
C SER A 99 15.00 20.03 -23.40
N ALA A 100 14.90 18.96 -24.20
CA ALA A 100 13.73 18.71 -25.05
C ALA A 100 12.47 18.47 -24.21
N TRP A 101 12.58 17.69 -23.13
CA TRP A 101 11.49 17.48 -22.18
C TRP A 101 11.04 18.79 -21.51
N GLN A 102 11.96 19.59 -20.98
CA GLN A 102 11.66 20.90 -20.39
C GLN A 102 10.92 21.82 -21.37
N THR A 103 11.37 21.85 -22.63
CA THR A 103 10.74 22.66 -23.69
C THR A 103 9.31 22.19 -23.97
N LEU A 104 9.12 20.88 -24.11
CA LEU A 104 7.80 20.29 -24.35
C LEU A 104 6.82 20.56 -23.19
N LYS A 105 7.30 20.60 -21.95
CA LYS A 105 6.46 20.94 -20.79
C LYS A 105 5.99 22.38 -20.81
N LYS A 106 6.85 23.30 -21.21
CA LYS A 106 6.49 24.72 -21.39
C LYS A 106 5.50 24.90 -22.54
N GLU A 107 5.75 24.28 -23.69
CA GLU A 107 4.89 24.40 -24.88
C GLU A 107 3.48 23.85 -24.66
N ARG A 108 3.35 22.77 -23.89
CA ARG A 108 2.06 22.17 -23.56
C ARG A 108 1.32 22.86 -22.41
N GLY A 109 1.86 23.93 -21.85
CA GLY A 109 1.27 24.63 -20.69
C GLY A 109 1.16 23.74 -19.45
N VAL A 110 2.06 22.75 -19.32
CA VAL A 110 2.09 21.80 -18.21
C VAL A 110 2.61 22.45 -16.93
N VAL A 111 3.53 23.41 -17.10
CA VAL A 111 4.13 24.23 -16.05
C VAL A 111 3.70 25.69 -16.20
N PRO A 112 3.79 26.50 -15.13
CA PRO A 112 3.55 27.94 -15.21
C PRO A 112 4.42 28.65 -16.25
N VAL A 113 4.01 29.86 -16.63
CA VAL A 113 4.75 30.66 -17.62
C VAL A 113 5.98 31.35 -17.01
N GLY A 114 7.06 31.44 -17.78
CA GLY A 114 8.26 32.16 -17.39
C GLY A 114 9.00 31.52 -16.20
N ILE A 115 9.48 32.37 -15.28
CA ILE A 115 10.35 31.96 -14.16
C ILE A 115 9.68 30.92 -13.27
N LEU A 116 8.36 31.02 -13.05
CA LEU A 116 7.62 30.06 -12.23
C LEU A 116 7.62 28.64 -12.86
N GLY A 117 7.65 28.55 -14.19
CA GLY A 117 7.82 27.28 -14.88
C GLY A 117 9.23 26.73 -14.78
N ASP A 118 10.24 27.61 -14.81
CA ASP A 118 11.63 27.24 -14.62
C ASP A 118 11.86 26.69 -13.20
N ASP A 119 11.35 27.38 -12.18
CA ASP A 119 11.43 26.98 -10.77
C ASP A 119 10.80 25.58 -10.54
N ALA A 120 9.67 25.29 -11.19
CA ALA A 120 9.00 23.99 -11.09
C ALA A 120 9.83 22.86 -11.73
N LEU A 121 10.45 23.11 -12.88
CA LEU A 121 11.31 22.14 -13.56
C LEU A 121 12.61 21.89 -12.77
N ASP A 122 13.19 22.95 -12.21
CA ASP A 122 14.38 22.88 -11.35
C ASP A 122 14.08 22.15 -10.04
N SER A 123 12.87 22.32 -9.49
CA SER A 123 12.40 21.56 -8.32
C SER A 123 12.34 20.06 -8.61
N ALA A 124 11.76 19.65 -9.75
CA ALA A 124 11.72 18.25 -10.16
C ALA A 124 13.14 17.68 -10.38
N GLN A 125 14.06 18.46 -10.95
CA GLN A 125 15.46 18.07 -11.13
C GLN A 125 16.21 17.93 -9.79
N THR A 126 15.89 18.79 -8.82
CA THR A 126 16.44 18.75 -7.47
C THR A 126 16.00 17.46 -6.76
N LEU A 127 14.70 17.13 -6.81
CA LEU A 127 14.16 15.89 -6.25
C LEU A 127 14.79 14.64 -6.87
N LEU A 128 15.01 14.63 -8.18
CA LEU A 128 15.71 13.51 -8.85
C LEU A 128 17.16 13.38 -8.37
N SER A 129 17.85 14.51 -8.18
CA SER A 129 19.24 14.52 -7.71
C SER A 129 19.35 14.08 -6.25
N GLU A 130 18.41 14.49 -5.41
CA GLU A 130 18.27 14.04 -4.02
C GLU A 130 18.04 12.54 -3.95
N ALA A 131 17.06 12.03 -4.70
CA ALA A 131 16.80 10.59 -4.78
C ALA A 131 18.05 9.80 -5.21
N ALA A 132 18.75 10.28 -6.25
CA ALA A 132 19.99 9.65 -6.72
C ALA A 132 21.12 9.68 -5.68
N GLY A 133 21.19 10.72 -4.84
CA GLY A 133 22.11 10.78 -3.70
C GLY A 133 21.76 9.71 -2.65
N LEU A 134 20.51 9.69 -2.20
CA LEU A 134 20.01 8.75 -1.20
C LEU A 134 20.20 7.29 -1.62
N VAL A 135 19.97 6.96 -2.89
CA VAL A 135 20.14 5.61 -3.44
C VAL A 135 21.58 5.14 -3.31
N LYS A 136 22.55 6.03 -3.57
CA LYS A 136 23.97 5.73 -3.40
C LYS A 136 24.36 5.57 -1.94
N ASP A 137 23.79 6.38 -1.05
CA ASP A 137 24.03 6.28 0.40
C ASP A 137 23.58 4.93 0.96
N TRP A 138 22.55 4.33 0.37
CA TRP A 138 22.07 2.97 0.68
C TRP A 138 22.78 1.86 -0.10
N GLY A 139 23.77 2.18 -0.94
CA GLY A 139 24.58 1.21 -1.68
C GLY A 139 23.92 0.64 -2.93
N PHE A 140 22.77 1.17 -3.36
CA PHE A 140 22.13 0.74 -4.60
C PHE A 140 22.82 1.36 -5.82
N PRO A 141 23.04 0.59 -6.90
CA PRO A 141 23.66 1.12 -8.12
C PRO A 141 22.70 2.00 -8.93
N THR A 142 21.39 1.72 -8.86
CA THR A 142 20.33 2.40 -9.61
C THR A 142 18.97 2.24 -8.91
N MET A 143 18.00 3.08 -9.27
CA MET A 143 16.59 2.96 -8.86
C MET A 143 15.73 2.17 -9.87
N VAL A 144 16.33 1.69 -10.96
CA VAL A 144 15.61 0.98 -12.02
C VAL A 144 15.11 -0.37 -11.50
N GLU A 145 13.80 -0.49 -11.30
CA GLU A 145 13.16 -1.74 -10.93
C GLU A 145 13.25 -2.74 -12.10
N THR A 146 13.80 -3.94 -11.83
CA THR A 146 13.83 -5.06 -12.77
C THR A 146 12.63 -5.96 -12.49
N GLU A 147 11.91 -6.37 -13.54
CA GLU A 147 10.74 -7.25 -13.39
C GLU A 147 11.15 -8.70 -13.18
N HIS A 148 10.57 -9.35 -12.17
CA HIS A 148 10.77 -10.76 -11.86
C HIS A 148 9.44 -11.50 -11.90
N GLU A 149 9.37 -12.56 -12.71
CA GLU A 149 8.25 -13.51 -12.69
C GLU A 149 8.37 -14.43 -11.47
N ILE A 150 7.25 -14.57 -10.75
CA ILE A 150 7.13 -15.39 -9.56
C ILE A 150 6.02 -16.42 -9.80
N SER A 151 6.34 -17.69 -9.57
CA SER A 151 5.37 -18.77 -9.41
C SER A 151 5.84 -19.64 -8.25
N LEU A 152 5.05 -19.64 -7.17
CA LEU A 152 5.36 -20.31 -5.91
C LEU A 152 4.24 -21.27 -5.54
N GLN A 153 4.56 -22.57 -5.53
CA GLN A 153 3.65 -23.60 -5.06
C GLN A 153 3.62 -23.64 -3.53
N LEU A 154 2.43 -23.51 -2.95
CA LEU A 154 2.16 -23.64 -1.52
C LEU A 154 1.15 -24.77 -1.27
N PRO A 155 1.00 -25.25 -0.03
CA PRO A 155 0.09 -26.34 0.30
C PRO A 155 -1.40 -26.06 0.00
N ASN A 156 -1.80 -24.78 0.06
CA ASN A 156 -3.19 -24.32 -0.09
C ASN A 156 -3.42 -23.50 -1.38
N GLY A 157 -2.47 -23.49 -2.32
CA GLY A 157 -2.60 -22.79 -3.59
C GLY A 157 -1.25 -22.42 -4.21
N VAL A 158 -1.30 -21.62 -5.28
CA VAL A 158 -0.13 -21.09 -5.99
C VAL A 158 -0.15 -19.58 -5.91
N VAL A 159 0.99 -18.97 -5.57
CA VAL A 159 1.19 -17.52 -5.70
C VAL A 159 1.87 -17.20 -7.02
N GLU A 160 1.20 -16.43 -7.88
CA GLU A 160 1.73 -16.06 -9.19
C GLU A 160 1.69 -14.55 -9.43
N GLY A 161 2.60 -14.07 -10.28
CA GLY A 161 2.59 -12.70 -10.76
C GLY A 161 3.98 -12.17 -11.05
N THR A 162 4.05 -10.88 -11.35
CA THR A 162 5.33 -10.20 -11.55
C THR A 162 5.56 -9.17 -10.45
N VAL A 163 6.81 -9.06 -10.00
CA VAL A 163 7.23 -8.01 -9.08
C VAL A 163 8.48 -7.37 -9.62
N SER A 164 8.39 -6.05 -9.85
CA SER A 164 9.56 -5.27 -10.21
C SER A 164 10.24 -4.72 -8.96
N TYR A 165 11.55 -4.89 -8.80
CA TYR A 165 12.31 -4.26 -7.71
C TYR A 165 13.77 -4.07 -8.14
N PHE A 166 14.50 -3.21 -7.44
CA PHE A 166 15.96 -3.14 -7.57
C PHE A 166 16.60 -3.70 -6.30
N GLU A 167 17.81 -4.23 -6.39
CA GLU A 167 18.43 -4.94 -5.27
C GLU A 167 19.93 -4.72 -5.15
N THR A 168 20.43 -4.95 -3.94
CA THR A 168 21.82 -5.31 -3.65
C THR A 168 21.87 -6.74 -3.15
N GLU A 169 23.02 -7.24 -2.71
CA GLU A 169 23.11 -8.56 -2.07
C GLU A 169 22.17 -8.68 -0.86
N GLU A 170 22.16 -7.67 0.00
CA GLU A 170 21.46 -7.67 1.29
C GLU A 170 20.08 -6.98 1.28
N LEU A 171 19.83 -6.07 0.32
CA LEU A 171 18.66 -5.20 0.33
C LEU A 171 17.83 -5.33 -0.94
N ALA A 172 16.52 -5.16 -0.79
CA ALA A 172 15.61 -4.89 -1.90
C ALA A 172 15.14 -3.44 -1.86
N GLY A 173 14.65 -2.92 -2.98
CA GLY A 173 14.30 -1.53 -3.14
C GLY A 173 13.05 -1.33 -4.00
N PHE A 174 12.20 -0.40 -3.58
CA PHE A 174 11.06 0.09 -4.35
C PHE A 174 11.09 1.61 -4.43
N THR A 175 10.55 2.12 -5.54
CA THR A 175 10.26 3.54 -5.69
C THR A 175 8.77 3.75 -5.83
N SER A 176 8.24 4.81 -5.21
CA SER A 176 6.86 5.23 -5.43
C SER A 176 6.76 6.68 -5.82
N LEU A 177 5.92 6.87 -6.83
CA LEU A 177 5.38 8.16 -7.24
C LEU A 177 4.49 8.79 -6.17
N TYR A 178 4.01 7.96 -5.26
CA TYR A 178 3.12 8.32 -4.17
C TYR A 178 3.87 8.17 -2.85
N GLY A 179 3.26 8.62 -1.75
CA GLY A 179 3.84 8.43 -0.43
C GLY A 179 4.23 6.98 -0.19
N VAL A 180 5.40 6.79 0.41
CA VAL A 180 6.02 5.52 0.84
C VAL A 180 5.08 4.56 1.57
N ASP A 181 3.99 5.06 2.16
CA ASP A 181 2.98 4.27 2.85
C ASP A 181 2.32 3.21 1.95
N ARG A 182 2.16 3.51 0.65
CA ARG A 182 1.58 2.57 -0.33
C ARG A 182 2.51 1.41 -0.71
N LEU A 183 3.80 1.51 -0.38
CA LEU A 183 4.77 0.47 -0.71
C LEU A 183 4.97 -0.52 0.44
N ARG A 184 4.42 -0.26 1.63
CA ARG A 184 4.70 -1.07 2.81
C ARG A 184 4.24 -2.51 2.64
N SER A 185 3.01 -2.73 2.17
CA SER A 185 2.48 -4.07 1.93
C SER A 185 3.24 -4.77 0.82
N ARG A 186 3.56 -4.08 -0.29
CA ARG A 186 4.42 -4.60 -1.37
C ARG A 186 5.80 -5.04 -0.84
N ALA A 187 6.39 -4.26 0.08
CA ALA A 187 7.67 -4.58 0.71
C ALA A 187 7.62 -5.83 1.60
N VAL A 188 6.56 -5.98 2.39
CA VAL A 188 6.34 -7.18 3.23
C VAL A 188 6.17 -8.42 2.36
N ILE A 189 5.32 -8.34 1.33
CA ILE A 189 5.07 -9.45 0.41
C ILE A 189 6.35 -9.84 -0.33
N LEU A 190 7.15 -8.88 -0.80
CA LEU A 190 8.43 -9.17 -1.45
C LEU A 190 9.37 -9.93 -0.51
N LEU A 191 9.57 -9.44 0.72
CA LEU A 191 10.46 -10.12 1.68
C LEU A 191 10.02 -11.56 1.97
N LEU A 192 8.70 -11.80 2.09
CA LEU A 192 8.15 -13.14 2.27
C LEU A 192 8.40 -14.02 1.03
N ILE A 193 8.15 -13.50 -0.17
CA ILE A 193 8.36 -14.24 -1.42
C ILE A 193 9.84 -14.61 -1.62
N LEU A 194 10.74 -13.65 -1.43
CA LEU A 194 12.19 -13.89 -1.58
C LEU A 194 12.67 -14.92 -0.56
N ALA A 195 12.29 -14.79 0.71
CA ALA A 195 12.66 -15.76 1.74
C ALA A 195 12.08 -17.15 1.45
N ALA A 196 10.86 -17.25 0.95
CA ALA A 196 10.24 -18.51 0.53
C ALA A 196 11.01 -19.18 -0.65
N GLN A 197 11.58 -18.37 -1.54
CA GLN A 197 12.47 -18.85 -2.62
C GLN A 197 13.87 -19.21 -2.12
N GLY A 198 14.22 -18.88 -0.88
CA GLY A 198 15.54 -19.09 -0.29
C GLY A 198 16.52 -17.91 -0.49
N VAL A 199 16.03 -16.78 -1.00
CA VAL A 199 16.79 -15.54 -1.13
C VAL A 199 16.47 -14.65 0.08
N ILE A 200 17.37 -14.63 1.07
CA ILE A 200 17.13 -13.85 2.30
C ILE A 200 17.69 -12.45 2.12
N LYS A 201 16.81 -11.44 2.13
CA LYS A 201 17.18 -10.02 2.23
C LYS A 201 17.00 -9.55 3.67
N HIS A 202 17.88 -8.68 4.14
CA HIS A 202 17.77 -8.06 5.47
C HIS A 202 16.59 -7.12 5.55
N SER A 203 16.37 -6.32 4.50
CA SER A 203 15.29 -5.35 4.48
C SER A 203 14.96 -4.84 3.08
N THR A 204 13.85 -4.12 3.01
CA THR A 204 13.41 -3.41 1.81
C THR A 204 13.43 -1.91 2.04
N ILE A 205 14.09 -1.16 1.16
CA ILE A 205 14.18 0.29 1.19
C ILE A 205 13.13 0.88 0.24
N LEU A 206 12.32 1.82 0.75
CA LEU A 206 11.25 2.46 -0.01
C LEU A 206 11.61 3.93 -0.18
N PHE A 207 11.69 4.37 -1.43
CA PHE A 207 11.88 5.77 -1.78
C PHE A 207 10.53 6.33 -2.25
N GLY A 208 10.13 7.49 -1.73
CA GLY A 208 8.90 8.12 -2.19
C GLY A 208 8.80 9.58 -1.82
N TYR A 209 8.05 10.32 -2.62
CA TYR A 209 7.84 11.76 -2.43
C TYR A 209 6.93 12.04 -1.22
N ASP A 210 7.36 12.94 -0.35
CA ASP A 210 6.49 13.52 0.69
C ASP A 210 6.00 14.91 0.29
N SER A 211 4.69 15.03 0.12
CA SER A 211 4.04 16.30 -0.22
C SER A 211 4.07 17.34 0.88
N LYS A 212 4.26 16.96 2.14
CA LYS A 212 4.28 17.92 3.26
C LYS A 212 5.59 18.68 3.33
N GLU A 213 6.68 18.00 3.08
CA GLU A 213 8.04 18.54 3.18
C GLU A 213 8.65 18.83 1.81
N ASN A 214 7.98 18.42 0.72
CA ASN A 214 8.46 18.54 -0.66
C ASN A 214 9.87 17.93 -0.84
N GLU A 215 10.07 16.73 -0.30
CA GLU A 215 11.35 16.02 -0.26
C GLU A 215 11.17 14.52 -0.59
N ILE A 216 12.28 13.83 -0.86
CA ILE A 216 12.26 12.38 -1.06
C ILE A 216 12.49 11.69 0.29
N LYS A 217 11.47 10.98 0.77
CA LYS A 217 11.57 10.17 1.99
C LYS A 217 12.09 8.78 1.70
N VAL A 218 12.95 8.35 2.61
CA VAL A 218 13.50 6.99 2.62
C VAL A 218 13.04 6.24 3.84
N ASN A 219 12.50 5.07 3.56
CA ASN A 219 11.84 4.23 4.50
C ASN A 219 12.48 2.84 4.49
N ASN A 220 12.77 2.27 5.67
CA ASN A 220 13.30 0.91 5.74
C ASN A 220 12.27 -0.04 6.37
N VAL A 221 11.89 -1.10 5.66
CA VAL A 221 10.97 -2.17 6.10
C VAL A 221 11.75 -3.46 6.31
N PHE A 222 11.70 -4.03 7.52
CA PHE A 222 12.43 -5.24 7.90
C PHE A 222 11.63 -6.09 8.88
N PHE A 223 11.96 -7.37 9.03
CA PHE A 223 11.44 -8.21 10.13
C PHE A 223 12.42 -8.15 11.32
N GLU A 224 11.91 -8.03 12.54
CA GLU A 224 12.79 -7.99 13.72
C GLU A 224 13.53 -9.29 13.98
N THR A 225 12.81 -10.39 13.85
CA THR A 225 13.39 -11.72 13.86
C THR A 225 13.75 -12.10 12.44
N GLU A 226 14.91 -12.70 12.27
CA GLU A 226 15.37 -13.17 10.97
C GLU A 226 14.33 -14.08 10.32
N LEU A 227 13.95 -13.74 9.10
CA LEU A 227 12.93 -14.46 8.36
C LEU A 227 13.54 -15.71 7.74
N THR A 228 13.13 -16.88 8.22
CA THR A 228 13.53 -18.16 7.61
C THR A 228 12.63 -18.53 6.45
N LYS A 229 13.09 -19.45 5.59
CA LYS A 229 12.29 -19.97 4.47
C LYS A 229 11.00 -20.64 4.96
N GLU A 230 11.08 -21.45 6.02
CA GLU A 230 9.92 -22.14 6.58
C GLU A 230 8.90 -21.16 7.17
N ASP A 231 9.36 -20.12 7.86
CA ASP A 231 8.47 -19.10 8.42
C ASP A 231 7.80 -18.28 7.31
N ALA A 232 8.55 -17.93 6.26
CA ALA A 232 8.03 -17.24 5.08
C ALA A 232 6.95 -18.06 4.35
N LEU A 233 7.20 -19.35 4.11
CA LEU A 233 6.22 -20.25 3.49
C LEU A 233 4.94 -20.36 4.35
N ARG A 234 5.09 -20.55 5.67
CA ARG A 234 3.95 -20.61 6.61
C ARG A 234 3.12 -19.32 6.57
N ARG A 235 3.78 -18.16 6.55
CA ARG A 235 3.11 -16.85 6.46
C ARG A 235 2.40 -16.67 5.13
N LEU A 236 3.04 -17.01 4.01
CA LEU A 236 2.40 -16.92 2.69
C LEU A 236 1.16 -17.83 2.58
N THR A 237 1.22 -19.04 3.14
CA THR A 237 0.05 -19.92 3.26
C THR A 237 -1.08 -19.23 4.03
N GLY A 238 -0.81 -18.62 5.19
CA GLY A 238 -1.84 -17.90 5.92
C GLY A 238 -2.36 -16.64 5.21
N LEU A 239 -1.55 -15.98 4.36
CA LEU A 239 -2.05 -14.90 3.50
C LEU A 239 -3.00 -15.41 2.43
N ILE A 240 -2.75 -16.59 1.85
CA ILE A 240 -3.70 -17.21 0.91
C ILE A 240 -5.04 -17.46 1.61
N ASP A 241 -5.02 -18.00 2.83
CA ASP A 241 -6.24 -18.23 3.61
C ASP A 241 -6.97 -16.90 3.88
N ALA A 242 -6.24 -15.85 4.23
CA ALA A 242 -6.80 -14.51 4.40
C ALA A 242 -7.41 -13.95 3.10
N VAL A 243 -6.79 -14.21 1.94
CA VAL A 243 -7.34 -13.84 0.63
C VAL A 243 -8.66 -14.56 0.37
N HIS A 244 -8.70 -15.88 0.61
CA HIS A 244 -9.93 -16.67 0.44
C HIS A 244 -11.06 -16.16 1.34
N LEU A 245 -10.76 -15.87 2.61
CA LEU A 245 -11.72 -15.24 3.52
C LEU A 245 -12.17 -13.86 3.00
N ALA A 246 -11.25 -12.99 2.59
CA ALA A 246 -11.57 -11.64 2.10
C ALA A 246 -12.38 -11.62 0.79
N ARG A 247 -12.39 -12.71 0.01
CA ARG A 247 -13.30 -12.85 -1.14
C ARG A 247 -14.74 -13.12 -0.71
N ALA A 248 -14.92 -13.82 0.40
CA ALA A 248 -16.22 -14.26 0.88
C ALA A 248 -16.86 -13.29 1.88
N ILE A 249 -16.09 -12.38 2.50
CA ILE A 249 -16.61 -11.45 3.51
C ILE A 249 -16.15 -10.00 3.34
N PRO A 250 -17.01 -9.02 3.70
CA PRO A 250 -16.61 -7.62 3.82
C PRO A 250 -15.76 -7.42 5.07
N ALA A 251 -14.45 -7.66 4.95
CA ALA A 251 -13.46 -7.55 6.03
C ALA A 251 -13.20 -6.09 6.44
N VAL A 252 -14.16 -5.48 7.12
CA VAL A 252 -14.12 -4.07 7.56
C VAL A 252 -13.44 -3.89 8.91
N THR A 253 -13.03 -2.65 9.21
CA THR A 253 -12.20 -2.32 10.38
C THR A 253 -12.93 -1.58 11.52
N PHE A 254 -14.03 -0.88 11.23
CA PHE A 254 -14.81 -0.07 12.18
C PHE A 254 -13.94 0.88 13.06
N ASP A 255 -13.14 1.74 12.41
CA ASP A 255 -12.26 2.80 12.98
C ASP A 255 -11.59 2.43 14.33
N GLY A 256 -10.93 1.27 14.36
CA GLY A 256 -10.12 0.83 15.51
C GLY A 256 -10.77 -0.22 16.40
N ALA A 257 -12.02 -0.64 16.15
CA ALA A 257 -12.64 -1.77 16.84
C ALA A 257 -11.78 -3.04 16.71
N VAL A 258 -11.32 -3.37 15.49
CA VAL A 258 -10.45 -4.53 15.27
C VAL A 258 -9.12 -4.43 16.03
N LYS A 259 -8.57 -3.22 16.20
CA LYS A 259 -7.33 -3.04 16.98
C LYS A 259 -7.56 -3.36 18.45
N ALA A 260 -8.73 -2.95 18.97
CA ALA A 260 -9.12 -3.25 20.33
C ALA A 260 -9.35 -4.76 20.50
N ILE A 261 -9.95 -5.44 19.52
CA ILE A 261 -10.10 -6.91 19.52
C ILE A 261 -8.73 -7.58 19.62
N ILE A 262 -7.81 -7.28 18.70
CA ILE A 262 -6.47 -7.87 18.66
C ILE A 262 -5.70 -7.58 19.96
N ALA A 263 -5.81 -6.37 20.50
CA ALA A 263 -5.14 -6.00 21.75
C ALA A 263 -5.72 -6.79 22.94
N ALA A 264 -7.04 -6.88 23.05
CA ALA A 264 -7.72 -7.62 24.12
C ALA A 264 -7.35 -9.11 24.09
N ASP A 265 -7.31 -9.71 22.88
CA ASP A 265 -6.93 -11.11 22.69
C ASP A 265 -5.45 -11.37 23.07
N ALA A 266 -4.57 -10.35 22.97
CA ALA A 266 -3.14 -10.47 23.25
C ALA A 266 -2.75 -10.17 24.71
N SER A 267 -3.39 -9.19 25.37
CA SER A 267 -2.99 -8.73 26.72
C SER A 267 -3.94 -9.15 27.83
N GLY A 268 -5.18 -9.55 27.52
CA GLY A 268 -6.21 -9.78 28.54
C GLY A 268 -6.60 -8.52 29.32
N ASP A 269 -6.12 -7.33 28.93
CA ASP A 269 -6.40 -6.05 29.59
C ASP A 269 -7.68 -5.42 29.02
N GLU A 270 -8.67 -5.20 29.90
CA GLU A 270 -9.97 -4.60 29.60
C GLU A 270 -9.94 -3.08 29.35
N GLU A 271 -8.75 -2.44 29.34
CA GLU A 271 -8.65 -0.97 29.38
C GLU A 271 -9.24 -0.25 28.15
N LYS A 272 -9.55 -1.00 27.07
CA LYS A 272 -10.37 -0.53 25.93
C LYS A 272 -11.25 -1.66 25.42
N SER A 273 -12.45 -1.82 25.99
CA SER A 273 -13.47 -2.74 25.47
C SER A 273 -13.63 -2.55 23.94
N PRO A 274 -13.47 -3.64 23.15
CA PRO A 274 -13.72 -3.62 21.72
C PRO A 274 -15.10 -3.09 21.34
N GLU A 275 -16.11 -3.43 22.14
CA GLU A 275 -17.49 -2.95 22.03
C GLU A 275 -17.55 -1.42 22.15
N PHE A 276 -16.86 -0.84 23.13
CA PHE A 276 -16.82 0.61 23.30
C PHE A 276 -16.18 1.32 22.09
N ALA A 277 -15.10 0.77 21.54
CA ALA A 277 -14.46 1.33 20.34
C ALA A 277 -15.39 1.28 19.13
N PHE A 278 -16.11 0.16 18.96
CA PHE A 278 -17.12 -0.02 17.92
C PHE A 278 -18.28 0.98 18.07
N ASP A 279 -18.91 1.04 19.24
CA ASP A 279 -20.06 1.91 19.51
C ASP A 279 -19.69 3.39 19.32
N LYS A 280 -18.49 3.78 19.76
CA LYS A 280 -17.97 5.13 19.56
C LYS A 280 -17.85 5.49 18.07
N PHE A 281 -17.41 4.55 17.23
CA PHE A 281 -17.33 4.79 15.79
C PHE A 281 -18.72 4.86 15.16
N VAL A 282 -19.61 3.91 15.48
CA VAL A 282 -21.00 3.87 14.95
C VAL A 282 -21.77 5.15 15.28
N ALA A 283 -21.57 5.71 16.48
CA ALA A 283 -22.18 6.97 16.91
C ALA A 283 -21.57 8.23 16.25
N SER A 284 -20.51 8.10 15.45
CA SER A 284 -19.79 9.24 14.88
C SER A 284 -20.28 9.64 13.48
N ASP A 285 -20.10 10.90 13.12
CA ASP A 285 -20.37 11.40 11.76
C ASP A 285 -19.57 10.67 10.68
N LYS A 286 -18.42 10.09 11.04
CA LYS A 286 -17.59 9.31 10.12
C LYS A 286 -18.32 8.05 9.68
N TYR A 287 -18.99 7.36 10.60
CA TYR A 287 -19.79 6.18 10.27
C TYR A 287 -20.89 6.51 9.26
N GLY A 288 -21.53 7.67 9.41
CA GLY A 288 -22.53 8.18 8.47
C GLY A 288 -22.08 8.26 7.01
N LYS A 289 -20.77 8.41 6.75
CA LYS A 289 -20.18 8.50 5.40
C LYS A 289 -19.38 7.25 5.02
N SER A 290 -19.28 6.28 5.92
CA SER A 290 -18.43 5.11 5.82
C SER A 290 -18.99 4.04 4.89
N LEU A 291 -18.15 3.06 4.55
CA LEU A 291 -18.58 1.88 3.81
C LEU A 291 -19.26 0.88 4.72
N GLU A 292 -18.85 0.84 5.98
CA GLU A 292 -19.41 0.04 7.04
C GLU A 292 -20.90 0.31 7.19
N ARG A 293 -21.34 1.58 7.17
CA ARG A 293 -22.78 1.91 7.17
C ARG A 293 -23.53 1.38 5.96
N ARG A 294 -22.90 1.36 4.79
CA ARG A 294 -23.54 0.84 3.57
C ARG A 294 -23.67 -0.68 3.59
N LEU A 295 -22.72 -1.36 4.25
CA LEU A 295 -22.64 -2.82 4.33
C LEU A 295 -23.48 -3.38 5.49
N PHE A 296 -23.52 -2.69 6.63
CA PHE A 296 -24.09 -3.19 7.89
C PHE A 296 -25.30 -2.39 8.39
N GLY A 297 -25.71 -1.34 7.68
CA GLY A 297 -26.90 -0.55 8.01
C GLY A 297 -26.66 0.56 9.04
N GLU A 298 -27.74 1.17 9.54
CA GLU A 298 -27.65 2.37 10.39
C GLU A 298 -27.23 2.07 11.84
N GLU A 299 -27.65 0.92 12.37
CA GLU A 299 -27.44 0.54 13.77
C GLU A 299 -26.90 -0.91 13.86
N PRO A 300 -25.68 -1.17 13.38
CA PRO A 300 -25.09 -2.50 13.51
C PRO A 300 -24.78 -2.80 14.97
N LYS A 301 -24.84 -4.07 15.36
CA LYS A 301 -24.45 -4.52 16.70
C LYS A 301 -23.07 -5.15 16.66
N TYR A 302 -22.25 -4.86 17.66
CA TYR A 302 -20.91 -5.43 17.78
C TYR A 302 -20.92 -6.98 17.73
N SER A 303 -21.84 -7.60 18.47
CA SER A 303 -21.98 -9.07 18.53
C SER A 303 -22.31 -9.71 17.19
N ASP A 304 -22.95 -8.98 16.29
CA ASP A 304 -23.42 -9.49 15.01
C ASP A 304 -22.33 -9.35 13.93
N VAL A 305 -21.55 -8.27 14.00
CA VAL A 305 -20.42 -7.98 13.10
C VAL A 305 -19.17 -8.76 13.51
N PHE A 306 -18.80 -8.70 14.79
CA PHE A 306 -17.62 -9.32 15.37
C PHE A 306 -18.03 -10.42 16.35
N ALA A 307 -18.91 -11.33 15.91
CA ALA A 307 -19.19 -12.55 16.65
C ALA A 307 -17.87 -13.29 16.98
N ILE A 308 -17.81 -13.95 18.14
CA ILE A 308 -16.58 -14.60 18.65
C ILE A 308 -16.02 -15.59 17.62
N ASP A 309 -16.89 -16.43 17.05
CA ASP A 309 -16.56 -17.39 15.98
C ASP A 309 -16.99 -16.86 14.60
N GLY A 310 -17.06 -15.54 14.45
CA GLY A 310 -17.49 -14.88 13.23
C GLY A 310 -16.38 -14.78 12.19
N PRO A 311 -16.70 -14.83 10.89
CA PRO A 311 -15.69 -14.87 9.83
C PRO A 311 -14.85 -13.59 9.75
N ILE A 312 -15.39 -12.44 10.18
CA ILE A 312 -14.62 -11.18 10.24
C ILE A 312 -13.53 -11.27 11.31
N ARG A 313 -13.81 -11.86 12.48
CA ARG A 313 -12.77 -12.07 13.51
C ARG A 313 -11.74 -13.08 13.04
N GLU A 314 -12.18 -14.17 12.42
CA GLU A 314 -11.29 -15.18 11.84
C GLU A 314 -10.33 -14.55 10.83
N PHE A 315 -10.83 -13.76 9.88
CA PHE A 315 -10.00 -13.03 8.93
C PHE A 315 -8.94 -12.18 9.61
N TRP A 316 -9.33 -11.34 10.58
CA TRP A 316 -8.39 -10.44 11.25
C TRP A 316 -7.37 -11.19 12.11
N SER A 317 -7.76 -12.29 12.74
CA SER A 317 -6.84 -13.17 13.48
C SER A 317 -5.81 -13.80 12.55
N THR A 318 -6.27 -14.40 11.44
CA THR A 318 -5.42 -15.01 10.41
C THR A 318 -4.45 -13.97 9.85
N LEU A 319 -4.95 -12.83 9.38
CA LEU A 319 -4.13 -11.76 8.80
C LEU A 319 -3.07 -11.28 9.80
N THR A 320 -3.47 -11.00 11.04
CA THR A 320 -2.57 -10.49 12.08
C THR A 320 -1.48 -11.50 12.42
N SER A 321 -1.81 -12.78 12.55
CA SER A 321 -0.82 -13.83 12.88
C SER A 321 0.29 -13.95 11.82
N VAL A 322 -0.04 -13.59 10.58
CA VAL A 322 0.84 -13.71 9.42
C VAL A 322 1.71 -12.47 9.23
N VAL A 323 1.16 -11.28 9.46
CA VAL A 323 1.86 -10.00 9.28
C VAL A 323 2.44 -9.42 10.55
N ASN A 324 2.38 -10.13 11.68
CA ASN A 324 3.03 -9.68 12.92
C ASN A 324 4.57 -9.79 12.80
N GLY A 325 5.31 -8.77 13.26
CA GLY A 325 6.78 -8.79 13.30
C GLY A 325 7.56 -7.87 12.34
N PRO A 326 7.05 -7.44 11.17
CA PRO A 326 7.77 -6.47 10.37
C PRO A 326 7.67 -5.07 11.00
N LYS A 327 8.80 -4.38 11.06
CA LYS A 327 8.98 -3.02 11.56
C LYS A 327 9.45 -2.10 10.46
N TYR A 328 9.18 -0.81 10.66
CA TYR A 328 9.52 0.23 9.71
C TYR A 328 10.28 1.38 10.42
N LYS A 329 11.32 1.94 9.80
CA LYS A 329 12.04 3.12 10.32
C LYS A 329 12.05 4.25 9.29
N SER A 330 11.55 5.41 9.70
CA SER A 330 11.70 6.67 8.96
C SER A 330 13.06 7.27 9.26
N PHE A 331 13.83 7.61 8.23
CA PHE A 331 15.09 8.32 8.42
C PHE A 331 14.93 9.85 8.43
N ALA A 332 13.78 10.38 8.02
CA ALA A 332 13.40 11.76 8.29
C ALA A 332 12.91 11.87 9.76
N LYS A 333 13.79 12.37 10.63
CA LYS A 333 13.58 12.74 12.06
C LYS A 333 12.68 11.79 12.91
N HIS A 334 13.37 10.91 13.63
CA HIS A 334 12.97 10.22 14.87
C HIS A 334 11.66 9.39 14.86
N GLY A 335 11.81 8.10 14.51
CA GLY A 335 10.91 7.04 14.97
C GLY A 335 11.03 5.73 14.19
N VAL A 336 11.31 4.62 14.87
CA VAL A 336 10.98 3.27 14.37
C VAL A 336 9.49 3.07 14.68
N THR A 337 8.67 2.88 13.66
CA THR A 337 7.23 2.59 13.78
C THR A 337 6.98 1.18 13.25
N THR A 338 6.43 0.28 14.06
CA THR A 338 5.97 -1.06 13.62
C THR A 338 5.02 -0.94 12.43
N ILE A 339 5.02 -1.92 11.52
CA ILE A 339 4.19 -1.84 10.31
C ILE A 339 2.73 -1.57 10.66
N LYS A 340 2.18 -0.60 9.93
CA LYS A 340 0.78 -0.23 9.92
C LYS A 340 0.13 -0.83 8.68
N VAL A 341 -0.14 -2.14 8.69
CA VAL A 341 -1.00 -2.78 7.67
C VAL A 341 -2.42 -2.27 7.97
N SER A 342 -3.10 -1.65 7.00
CA SER A 342 -4.49 -1.14 7.10
C SER A 342 -4.90 -0.40 8.39
N GLY A 343 -3.94 0.25 9.06
CA GLY A 343 -4.19 0.99 10.29
C GLY A 343 -3.69 0.30 11.56
N PHE A 344 -3.42 -0.99 11.57
CA PHE A 344 -3.10 -1.80 12.75
C PHE A 344 -1.67 -1.58 13.24
N ILE A 345 -1.51 -1.23 14.52
CA ILE A 345 -0.21 -1.32 15.21
C ILE A 345 -0.42 -2.43 16.24
N VAL A 346 0.17 -3.60 16.01
CA VAL A 346 0.43 -4.55 17.10
C VAL A 346 1.70 -4.04 17.78
N LYS A 347 1.60 -3.69 19.05
CA LYS A 347 2.73 -3.21 19.84
C LYS A 347 3.52 -4.37 20.38
#